data_AF-A0A926JPT9-F1
#
_entry.id   AF-A0A926JPT9-F1
#
_cell.length_a   1.000
_cell.length_b   1.000
_cell.length_c   1.000
_cell.angle_alpha   90.00
_cell.angle_beta   90.00
_cell.angle_gamma   90.00
#
_symmetry.space_group_name_H-M   'P 1'
#
loop_
_entity.id
_entity.type
_entity.pdbx_description
1 polymer ?
#
loop_
_entity_poly.entity_id
_entity_poly.type
_entity_poly.pdbx_seq_one_letter_code
_entity_poly.pdbx_strand_id
1 'polypeptide(L)'
;MKTIRPLLVILSFYISHSCASQQTMPERDKELAAMYDHFQANRDKDARVRDSVLARFKAELKKTLKKENSKAYPFKALSGKVKIAASRNGKLRIFSWQPYPDGCYHIYHAIYQYDNNGRMETGELASIPGNDHTADLSYTGISEITDNNFLLLGYGTRCGGEDFYTLRNLIFNDGNAKDCRECFAGKDALVFIKPRAVRSVPGYDPETQTISYPEYGKNEETGFYAPTGKTITLQYDKNTSAFIAKDN
;
A
#
# COMPACT_ATOMS: atom_id res chain seq x y z
N MET A 1 25.04 1.01 82.88
CA MET A 1 24.97 0.36 81.55
C MET A 1 23.60 0.62 80.93
N LYS A 2 23.54 1.42 79.87
CA LYS A 2 22.35 1.57 79.00
C LYS A 2 22.82 1.32 77.57
N THR A 3 22.38 0.21 76.98
CA THR A 3 22.66 -0.17 75.59
C THR A 3 21.67 0.49 74.66
N ILE A 4 22.17 1.36 73.77
CA ILE A 4 21.41 1.94 72.66
C ILE A 4 21.60 1.04 71.44
N ARG A 5 20.51 0.48 70.90
CA ARG A 5 20.49 -0.28 69.64
C ARG A 5 20.40 0.70 68.46
N PRO A 6 21.13 0.48 67.35
CA PRO A 6 20.93 1.26 66.14
C PRO A 6 19.72 0.74 65.36
N LEU A 7 18.85 1.66 64.94
CA LEU A 7 17.70 1.40 64.07
C LEU A 7 18.20 1.29 62.62
N LEU A 8 18.17 0.09 62.05
CA LEU A 8 18.51 -0.17 60.66
C LEU A 8 17.27 0.15 59.79
N VAL A 9 17.30 1.26 59.04
CA VAL A 9 16.24 1.60 58.08
C VAL A 9 16.57 0.92 56.75
N ILE A 10 15.88 -0.18 56.46
CA ILE A 10 15.94 -0.85 55.15
C ILE A 10 14.91 -0.18 54.24
N LEU A 11 15.38 0.69 53.34
CA LEU A 11 14.55 1.30 52.30
C LEU A 11 14.37 0.28 51.16
N SER A 12 13.29 -0.50 51.21
CA SER A 12 12.90 -1.44 50.16
C SER A 12 12.38 -0.69 48.93
N PHE A 13 13.21 -0.60 47.88
CA PHE A 13 12.81 -0.21 46.53
C PHE A 13 11.87 -1.28 45.94
N TYR A 14 10.56 -1.02 45.97
CA TYR A 14 9.59 -1.77 45.18
C TYR A 14 9.71 -1.34 43.71
N ILE A 15 10.57 -2.02 42.95
CA ILE A 15 10.55 -1.93 41.49
C ILE A 15 9.37 -2.77 41.01
N SER A 16 8.20 -2.13 40.94
CA SER A 16 7.02 -2.65 40.27
C SER A 16 7.33 -2.80 38.78
N HIS A 17 7.86 -3.96 38.40
CA HIS A 17 7.90 -4.38 37.01
C HIS A 17 6.46 -4.63 36.57
N SER A 18 5.79 -3.57 36.09
CA SER A 18 4.58 -3.71 35.30
C SER A 18 4.96 -4.51 34.04
N CYS A 19 4.86 -5.83 34.14
CA CYS A 19 5.03 -6.74 33.03
C CYS A 19 3.79 -6.59 32.14
N ALA A 20 3.73 -5.49 31.39
CA ALA A 20 2.80 -5.39 30.28
C ALA A 20 3.19 -6.50 29.31
N SER A 21 2.41 -7.58 29.29
CA SER A 21 2.59 -8.67 28.32
C SER A 21 2.55 -8.07 26.92
N GLN A 22 3.72 -7.95 26.29
CA GLN A 22 3.82 -7.39 24.95
C GLN A 22 3.29 -8.45 23.99
N GLN A 23 2.09 -8.22 23.50
CA GLN A 23 1.45 -9.14 22.58
C GLN A 23 2.33 -9.41 21.34
N THR A 24 2.46 -10.68 21.00
CA THR A 24 3.34 -11.17 19.94
C THR A 24 2.78 -10.84 18.55
N MET A 25 3.62 -10.83 17.51
CA MET A 25 3.14 -10.61 16.13
C MET A 25 2.15 -11.66 15.62
N PRO A 26 2.31 -12.96 15.92
CA PRO A 26 1.29 -13.95 15.57
C PRO A 26 -0.09 -13.69 16.18
N GLU A 27 -0.16 -13.25 17.43
CA GLU A 27 -1.43 -12.87 18.06
C GLU A 27 -2.01 -11.61 17.41
N ARG A 28 -1.16 -10.60 17.14
CA ARG A 28 -1.59 -9.36 16.48
C ARG A 28 -2.10 -9.59 15.06
N ASP A 29 -1.48 -10.48 14.31
CA ASP A 29 -1.91 -10.88 12.97
C ASP A 29 -3.31 -11.51 13.00
N LYS A 30 -3.54 -12.45 13.91
CA LYS A 30 -4.86 -13.06 14.11
C LYS A 30 -5.92 -12.04 14.52
N GLU A 31 -5.57 -11.10 15.40
CA GLU A 31 -6.48 -10.02 15.79
C GLU A 31 -6.83 -9.09 14.64
N LEU A 32 -5.84 -8.65 13.85
CA LEU A 32 -6.09 -7.80 12.68
C LEU A 32 -6.97 -8.51 11.66
N ALA A 33 -6.74 -9.80 11.44
CA ALA A 33 -7.57 -10.63 10.58
C ALA A 33 -9.01 -10.73 11.10
N ALA A 34 -9.20 -10.92 12.41
CA ALA A 34 -10.52 -10.96 13.04
C ALA A 34 -11.22 -9.59 13.02
N MET A 35 -10.49 -8.48 13.18
CA MET A 35 -11.04 -7.13 13.03
C MET A 35 -11.51 -6.88 11.60
N TYR A 36 -10.78 -7.36 10.60
CA TYR A 36 -11.20 -7.29 9.21
C TYR A 36 -12.47 -8.12 8.97
N ASP A 37 -12.55 -9.34 9.49
CA ASP A 37 -13.77 -10.16 9.41
C ASP A 37 -14.96 -9.49 10.09
N HIS A 38 -14.72 -8.86 11.24
CA HIS A 38 -15.75 -8.09 11.93
C HIS A 38 -16.20 -6.89 11.10
N PHE A 39 -15.29 -6.17 10.45
CA PHE A 39 -15.63 -5.13 9.50
C PHE A 39 -16.52 -5.67 8.36
N GLN A 40 -16.12 -6.77 7.72
CA GLN A 40 -16.90 -7.39 6.63
C GLN A 40 -18.30 -7.82 7.10
N ALA A 41 -18.43 -8.37 8.31
CA ALA A 41 -19.71 -8.78 8.89
C ALA A 41 -20.65 -7.60 9.26
N ASN A 42 -20.12 -6.37 9.32
CA ASN A 42 -20.89 -5.16 9.61
C ASN A 42 -21.00 -4.22 8.39
N ARG A 43 -20.53 -4.63 7.20
CA ARG A 43 -20.47 -3.76 6.01
C ARG A 43 -21.84 -3.24 5.55
N ASP A 44 -22.88 -4.04 5.74
CA ASP A 44 -24.25 -3.76 5.28
C ASP A 44 -25.13 -3.15 6.40
N LYS A 45 -24.51 -2.81 7.56
CA LYS A 45 -25.21 -2.16 8.69
C LYS A 45 -25.17 -0.64 8.57
N ASP A 46 -25.77 0.04 9.55
CA ASP A 46 -25.71 1.51 9.71
C ASP A 46 -24.28 2.02 9.48
N ALA A 47 -24.17 3.06 8.65
CA ALA A 47 -22.90 3.62 8.21
C ALA A 47 -21.98 4.01 9.39
N ARG A 48 -22.52 4.51 10.51
CA ARG A 48 -21.71 4.90 11.66
C ARG A 48 -21.05 3.69 12.33
N VAL A 49 -21.77 2.58 12.45
CA VAL A 49 -21.23 1.34 13.04
C VAL A 49 -20.11 0.81 12.16
N ARG A 50 -20.39 0.70 10.87
CA ARG A 50 -19.45 0.22 9.87
C ARG A 50 -18.18 1.06 9.79
N ASP A 51 -18.33 2.38 9.69
CA ASP A 51 -17.21 3.31 9.55
C ASP A 51 -16.37 3.35 10.83
N SER A 52 -17.00 3.20 12.00
CA SER A 52 -16.30 3.05 13.29
C SER A 52 -15.45 1.77 13.34
N VAL A 53 -15.98 0.63 12.90
CA VAL A 53 -15.22 -0.63 12.85
C VAL A 53 -14.06 -0.54 11.84
N LEU A 54 -14.30 0.04 10.66
CA LEU A 54 -13.26 0.27 9.65
C LEU A 54 -12.15 1.19 10.18
N ALA A 55 -12.52 2.29 10.86
CA ALA A 55 -11.56 3.22 11.46
C ALA A 55 -10.71 2.53 12.52
N ARG A 56 -11.32 1.67 13.36
CA ARG A 56 -10.58 0.87 14.36
C ARG A 56 -9.59 -0.09 13.70
N PHE A 57 -10.01 -0.82 12.66
CA PHE A 57 -9.11 -1.71 11.90
C PHE A 57 -7.92 -0.93 11.32
N LYS A 58 -8.17 0.20 10.65
CA LYS A 58 -7.12 1.07 10.10
C LYS A 58 -6.14 1.54 11.18
N ALA A 59 -6.65 1.97 12.33
CA ALA A 59 -5.82 2.46 13.42
C ALA A 59 -4.90 1.37 14.00
N GLU A 60 -5.45 0.18 14.27
CA GLU A 60 -4.67 -0.94 14.81
C GLU A 60 -3.69 -1.51 13.77
N LEU A 61 -4.03 -1.50 12.48
CA LEU A 61 -3.10 -1.88 11.42
C LEU A 61 -1.91 -0.91 11.37
N LYS A 62 -2.14 0.42 11.31
CA LYS A 62 -1.06 1.42 11.35
C LYS A 62 -0.18 1.26 12.60
N LYS A 63 -0.81 1.09 13.77
CA LYS A 63 -0.10 0.90 15.03
C LYS A 63 0.77 -0.37 15.03
N THR A 64 0.28 -1.46 14.44
CA THR A 64 1.04 -2.71 14.33
C THR A 64 2.21 -2.56 13.36
N LEU A 65 1.99 -1.92 12.20
CA LEU A 65 3.01 -1.69 11.19
C LEU A 65 4.10 -0.69 11.63
N LYS A 66 3.86 0.13 12.65
CA LYS A 66 4.90 0.98 13.25
C LYS A 66 5.91 0.20 14.11
N LYS A 67 5.69 -1.08 14.39
CA LYS A 67 6.63 -1.89 15.18
C LYS A 67 7.71 -2.46 14.30
N GLU A 68 8.97 -2.38 14.72
CA GLU A 68 10.12 -2.90 13.96
C GLU A 68 9.99 -4.39 13.61
N ASN A 69 9.54 -5.21 14.59
CA ASN A 69 9.33 -6.65 14.39
C ASN A 69 8.20 -7.01 13.41
N SER A 70 7.45 -6.02 12.91
CA SER A 70 6.45 -6.23 11.86
C SER A 70 7.02 -6.13 10.44
N LYS A 71 8.19 -5.48 10.24
CA LYS A 71 8.79 -5.19 8.92
C LYS A 71 8.87 -6.42 8.04
N ALA A 72 9.47 -7.50 8.56
CA ALA A 72 9.64 -8.77 7.85
C ALA A 72 8.55 -9.80 8.21
N TYR A 73 7.56 -9.43 9.03
CA TYR A 73 6.53 -10.37 9.45
C TYR A 73 5.56 -10.65 8.29
N PRO A 74 5.26 -11.92 7.95
CA PRO A 74 4.51 -12.26 6.76
C PRO A 74 3.00 -11.97 6.86
N PHE A 75 2.46 -11.78 8.07
CA PHE A 75 1.03 -11.57 8.29
C PHE A 75 0.14 -12.67 7.67
N LYS A 76 0.44 -13.94 7.95
CA LYS A 76 -0.22 -15.10 7.32
C LYS A 76 -1.74 -15.09 7.47
N ALA A 77 -2.28 -14.62 8.60
CA ALA A 77 -3.72 -14.57 8.80
C ALA A 77 -4.35 -13.40 8.03
N LEU A 78 -3.75 -12.21 8.12
CA LEU A 78 -4.25 -11.02 7.46
C LEU A 78 -4.05 -11.05 5.93
N SER A 79 -2.98 -11.67 5.42
CA SER A 79 -2.66 -11.78 3.99
C SER A 79 -3.68 -12.61 3.21
N GLY A 80 -4.49 -13.44 3.89
CA GLY A 80 -5.63 -14.12 3.28
C GLY A 80 -6.84 -13.22 3.04
N LYS A 81 -6.80 -11.97 3.53
CA LYS A 81 -7.93 -11.02 3.53
C LYS A 81 -7.57 -9.69 2.86
N VAL A 82 -6.31 -9.29 2.95
CA VAL A 82 -5.77 -8.08 2.31
C VAL A 82 -4.63 -8.45 1.37
N LYS A 83 -4.49 -7.72 0.27
CA LYS A 83 -3.35 -7.83 -0.61
C LYS A 83 -2.15 -7.16 0.05
N ILE A 84 -1.01 -7.85 0.12
CA ILE A 84 0.24 -7.28 0.60
C ILE A 84 1.24 -7.32 -0.56
N ALA A 85 1.68 -6.14 -1.01
CA ALA A 85 2.80 -5.99 -1.93
C ALA A 85 4.03 -5.54 -1.15
N ALA A 86 5.22 -5.98 -1.56
CA ALA A 86 6.49 -5.61 -0.92
C ALA A 86 7.52 -5.31 -1.99
N SER A 87 8.37 -4.31 -1.75
CA SER A 87 9.56 -4.05 -2.54
C SER A 87 10.59 -5.17 -2.32
N ARG A 88 11.43 -5.43 -3.32
CA ARG A 88 12.48 -6.47 -3.24
C ARG A 88 13.47 -6.20 -2.10
N ASN A 89 13.80 -4.93 -1.86
CA ASN A 89 14.67 -4.52 -0.75
C ASN A 89 13.97 -4.54 0.63
N GLY A 90 12.67 -4.83 0.68
CA GLY A 90 11.89 -4.90 1.92
C GLY A 90 11.70 -3.55 2.63
N LYS A 91 12.06 -2.42 2.01
CA LYS A 91 11.87 -1.07 2.59
C LYS A 91 10.43 -0.59 2.48
N LEU A 92 9.66 -1.01 1.49
CA LEU A 92 8.28 -0.60 1.32
C LEU A 92 7.35 -1.82 1.27
N ARG A 93 6.27 -1.75 2.03
CA ARG A 93 5.13 -2.68 1.91
C ARG A 93 3.84 -1.89 1.78
N ILE A 94 2.90 -2.40 1.00
CA ILE A 94 1.57 -1.82 0.84
C ILE A 94 0.54 -2.88 1.14
N PHE A 95 -0.38 -2.54 2.03
CA PHE A 95 -1.51 -3.37 2.46
C PHE A 95 -2.76 -2.77 1.84
N SER A 96 -3.38 -3.48 0.89
CA SER A 96 -4.55 -3.04 0.15
C SER A 96 -5.74 -3.95 0.39
N TRP A 97 -6.90 -3.36 0.60
CA TRP A 97 -8.14 -4.12 0.77
C TRP A 97 -9.31 -3.36 0.21
N GLN A 98 -10.31 -4.12 -0.22
CA GLN A 98 -11.58 -3.58 -0.65
C GLN A 98 -12.50 -3.45 0.57
N PRO A 99 -12.92 -2.22 0.96
CA PRO A 99 -13.93 -2.05 2.00
C PRO A 99 -15.32 -2.51 1.56
N TYR A 100 -15.65 -2.33 0.28
CA TYR A 100 -17.00 -2.55 -0.24
C TYR A 100 -16.94 -3.30 -1.58
N PRO A 101 -17.50 -4.52 -1.67
CA PRO A 101 -17.81 -5.10 -2.96
C PRO A 101 -19.04 -4.39 -3.53
N ASP A 102 -18.84 -3.42 -4.42
CA ASP A 102 -19.91 -2.65 -5.06
C ASP A 102 -20.15 -3.10 -6.50
N GLY A 103 -20.70 -4.30 -6.66
CA GLY A 103 -21.00 -4.88 -7.98
C GLY A 103 -19.75 -4.94 -8.86
N CYS A 104 -19.73 -4.16 -9.95
CA CYS A 104 -18.60 -4.07 -10.87
C CYS A 104 -17.65 -2.89 -10.62
N TYR A 105 -17.90 -2.08 -9.58
CA TYR A 105 -17.06 -0.97 -9.15
C TYR A 105 -16.36 -1.33 -7.84
N HIS A 106 -15.05 -1.13 -7.78
CA HIS A 106 -14.23 -1.58 -6.66
C HIS A 106 -13.32 -0.47 -6.17
N ILE A 107 -13.67 0.12 -5.03
CA ILE A 107 -12.81 1.07 -4.31
C ILE A 107 -11.87 0.26 -3.42
N TYR A 108 -10.62 0.69 -3.30
CA TYR A 108 -9.66 0.08 -2.39
C TYR A 108 -9.12 1.12 -1.41
N HIS A 109 -8.85 0.67 -0.19
CA HIS A 109 -7.98 1.38 0.73
C HIS A 109 -6.60 0.77 0.70
N ALA A 110 -5.58 1.61 0.87
CA ALA A 110 -4.20 1.16 0.98
C ALA A 110 -3.48 1.88 2.12
N ILE A 111 -2.71 1.13 2.91
CA ILE A 111 -1.78 1.64 3.91
C ILE A 111 -0.38 1.20 3.52
N TYR A 112 0.58 2.12 3.53
CA TYR A 112 1.98 1.78 3.39
C TYR A 112 2.65 1.56 4.74
N GLN A 113 3.68 0.74 4.74
CA GLN A 113 4.72 0.64 5.76
C GLN A 113 6.06 0.92 5.06
N TYR A 114 6.79 1.93 5.52
CA TYR A 114 8.08 2.32 4.97
C TYR A 114 9.16 2.24 6.05
N ASP A 115 10.30 1.67 5.68
CA ASP A 115 11.50 1.63 6.50
C ASP A 115 12.41 2.82 6.20
N ASN A 116 12.32 3.82 7.08
CA ASN A 116 13.19 4.97 7.07
C ASN A 116 14.36 4.73 8.03
N ASN A 117 15.32 3.92 7.58
CA ASN A 117 16.56 3.61 8.30
C ASN A 117 16.32 3.05 9.73
N GLY A 118 15.43 2.06 9.84
CA GLY A 118 15.03 1.41 11.09
C GLY A 118 13.75 1.99 11.71
N ARG A 119 13.36 3.22 11.32
CA ARG A 119 12.11 3.82 11.77
C ARG A 119 10.96 3.42 10.85
N MET A 120 10.00 2.67 11.39
CA MET A 120 8.80 2.28 10.63
C MET A 120 7.80 3.43 10.56
N GLU A 121 7.56 3.90 9.35
CA GLU A 121 6.56 4.92 9.05
C GLU A 121 5.37 4.30 8.33
N THR A 122 4.19 4.85 8.60
CA THR A 122 2.94 4.30 8.07
C THR A 122 1.99 5.42 7.74
N GLY A 123 1.31 5.32 6.60
CA GLY A 123 0.29 6.27 6.19
C GLY A 123 -0.72 5.64 5.23
N GLU A 124 -1.81 6.35 4.98
CA GLU A 124 -2.75 5.95 3.92
C GLU A 124 -2.22 6.45 2.57
N LEU A 125 -2.30 5.61 1.54
CA LEU A 125 -2.13 6.06 0.17
C LEU A 125 -3.48 6.57 -0.32
N ALA A 126 -3.60 7.90 -0.42
CA ALA A 126 -4.79 8.55 -0.95
C ALA A 126 -4.91 8.36 -2.47
N SER A 127 -6.12 8.56 -2.99
CA SER A 127 -6.31 8.79 -4.41
C SER A 127 -5.70 10.14 -4.80
N ILE A 128 -5.21 10.22 -6.03
CA ILE A 128 -4.76 11.46 -6.64
C ILE A 128 -6.02 12.24 -7.08
N PRO A 129 -6.20 13.49 -6.63
CA PRO A 129 -7.35 14.30 -7.03
C PRO A 129 -7.48 14.40 -8.55
N GLY A 130 -8.69 14.20 -9.08
CA GLY A 130 -8.98 14.23 -10.51
C GLY A 130 -8.56 12.97 -11.28
N ASN A 131 -8.05 11.93 -10.60
CA ASN A 131 -7.74 10.64 -11.22
C ASN A 131 -8.40 9.50 -10.45
N ASP A 132 -9.66 9.21 -10.77
CA ASP A 132 -10.46 8.22 -10.05
C ASP A 132 -9.86 6.80 -10.13
N HIS A 133 -9.08 6.48 -11.16
CA HIS A 133 -8.38 5.19 -11.29
C HIS A 133 -7.31 4.96 -10.22
N THR A 134 -6.98 5.98 -9.42
CA THR A 134 -6.04 5.84 -8.29
C THR A 134 -6.73 5.50 -6.96
N ALA A 135 -8.06 5.65 -6.88
CA ALA A 135 -8.87 5.23 -5.73
C ALA A 135 -9.24 3.74 -5.76
N ASP A 136 -9.15 3.14 -6.95
CA ASP A 136 -9.71 1.82 -7.26
C ASP A 136 -8.60 0.75 -7.37
N LEU A 137 -7.56 0.83 -6.54
CA LEU A 137 -6.33 0.04 -6.72
C LEU A 137 -6.05 -0.97 -5.60
N SER A 138 -6.00 -2.25 -6.01
CA SER A 138 -5.26 -3.27 -5.28
C SER A 138 -3.81 -3.25 -5.74
N TYR A 139 -2.86 -2.91 -4.87
CA TYR A 139 -1.45 -2.88 -5.25
C TYR A 139 -0.89 -4.30 -5.38
N THR A 140 -0.34 -4.61 -6.55
CA THR A 140 0.11 -5.95 -6.92
C THR A 140 1.63 -6.05 -7.08
N GLY A 141 2.31 -4.93 -7.33
CA GLY A 141 3.76 -4.88 -7.51
C GLY A 141 4.36 -3.57 -7.00
N ILE A 142 5.62 -3.65 -6.59
CA ILE A 142 6.45 -2.50 -6.18
C ILE A 142 7.83 -2.73 -6.76
N SER A 143 8.32 -1.77 -7.54
CA SER A 143 9.66 -1.78 -8.11
C SER A 143 10.46 -0.59 -7.59
N GLU A 144 11.71 -0.80 -7.22
CA GLU A 144 12.61 0.27 -6.82
C GLU A 144 13.10 1.05 -8.04
N ILE A 145 13.01 2.38 -7.97
CA ILE A 145 13.70 3.28 -8.89
C ILE A 145 15.00 3.79 -8.24
N THR A 146 14.90 4.21 -6.97
CA THR A 146 16.03 4.55 -6.09
C THR A 146 15.73 4.03 -4.67
N ASP A 147 16.62 4.30 -3.71
CA ASP A 147 16.44 3.89 -2.30
C ASP A 147 15.21 4.46 -1.59
N ASN A 148 14.66 5.57 -2.08
CA ASN A 148 13.51 6.27 -1.54
C ASN A 148 12.41 6.55 -2.60
N ASN A 149 12.57 6.02 -3.81
CA ASN A 149 11.64 6.19 -4.92
C ASN A 149 11.17 4.83 -5.43
N PHE A 150 9.86 4.62 -5.43
CA PHE A 150 9.24 3.34 -5.78
C PHE A 150 8.16 3.53 -6.84
N LEU A 151 8.20 2.67 -7.85
CA LEU A 151 7.13 2.51 -8.82
C LEU A 151 6.12 1.49 -8.31
N LEU A 152 4.89 1.92 -8.10
CA LEU A 152 3.80 1.09 -7.59
C LEU A 152 2.91 0.65 -8.74
N LEU A 153 2.66 -0.65 -8.87
CA LEU A 153 1.70 -1.22 -9.81
C LEU A 153 0.40 -1.57 -9.08
N GLY A 154 -0.64 -0.80 -9.36
CA GLY A 154 -2.02 -1.07 -8.94
C GLY A 154 -2.82 -1.76 -10.04
N TYR A 155 -3.71 -2.66 -9.64
CA TYR A 155 -4.73 -3.27 -10.50
C TYR A 155 -6.12 -2.87 -10.01
N GLY A 156 -7.00 -2.57 -10.96
CA GLY A 156 -8.39 -2.28 -10.69
C GLY A 156 -9.30 -2.72 -11.83
N THR A 157 -10.59 -2.77 -11.53
CA THR A 157 -11.64 -3.10 -12.49
C THR A 157 -12.79 -2.12 -12.34
N ARG A 158 -13.42 -1.78 -13.45
CA ARG A 158 -14.69 -1.04 -13.47
C ARG A 158 -15.72 -1.83 -14.26
N CYS A 159 -16.96 -1.35 -14.22
CA CYS A 159 -18.05 -1.84 -15.05
C CYS A 159 -17.67 -1.75 -16.55
N GLY A 160 -18.32 -2.57 -17.39
CA GLY A 160 -18.09 -2.55 -18.84
C GLY A 160 -17.04 -3.53 -19.38
N GLY A 161 -16.51 -4.44 -18.56
CA GLY A 161 -15.60 -5.49 -19.05
C GLY A 161 -14.15 -5.06 -19.22
N GLU A 162 -13.78 -3.92 -18.63
CA GLU A 162 -12.44 -3.36 -18.66
C GLU A 162 -11.67 -3.67 -17.37
N ASP A 163 -10.38 -3.94 -17.55
CA ASP A 163 -9.38 -3.89 -16.48
C ASP A 163 -8.54 -2.65 -16.68
N PHE A 164 -7.97 -2.13 -15.61
CA PHE A 164 -6.90 -1.15 -15.72
C PHE A 164 -5.77 -1.44 -14.74
N TYR A 165 -4.59 -1.00 -15.15
CA TYR A 165 -3.42 -0.93 -14.31
C TYR A 165 -3.03 0.52 -14.16
N THR A 166 -2.60 0.89 -12.95
CA THR A 166 -2.10 2.22 -12.67
C THR A 166 -0.68 2.12 -12.14
N LEU A 167 0.26 2.83 -12.77
CA LEU A 167 1.59 3.04 -12.22
C LEU A 167 1.63 4.38 -11.50
N ARG A 168 2.06 4.37 -10.24
CA ARG A 168 2.33 5.57 -9.43
C ARG A 168 3.81 5.61 -9.08
N ASN A 169 4.43 6.78 -9.21
CA ASN A 169 5.79 7.02 -8.76
C ASN A 169 5.70 7.66 -7.36
N LEU A 170 6.06 6.89 -6.33
CA LEU A 170 5.96 7.29 -4.92
C LEU A 170 7.34 7.57 -4.35
N ILE A 171 7.54 8.80 -3.89
CA ILE A 171 8.81 9.28 -3.34
C ILE A 171 8.65 9.50 -1.83
N PHE A 172 9.63 9.02 -1.07
CA PHE A 172 9.71 9.22 0.38
C PHE A 172 10.77 10.28 0.71
N ASN A 173 10.34 11.37 1.33
CA ASN A 173 11.20 12.43 1.84
C ASN A 173 10.93 12.63 3.33
N ASP A 174 11.96 12.42 4.17
CA ASP A 174 11.87 12.46 5.63
C ASP A 174 10.69 11.64 6.20
N GLY A 175 10.35 10.57 5.47
CA GLY A 175 9.30 9.64 5.83
C GLY A 175 7.88 9.96 5.41
N ASN A 176 7.70 11.08 4.70
CA ASN A 176 6.43 11.40 4.09
C ASN A 176 6.41 10.86 2.66
N ALA A 177 5.42 10.02 2.39
CA ALA A 177 5.13 9.54 1.04
C ALA A 177 4.46 10.65 0.23
N LYS A 178 4.96 10.93 -0.98
CA LYS A 178 4.36 11.86 -1.93
C LYS A 178 4.36 11.25 -3.32
N ASP A 179 3.22 11.29 -3.99
CA ASP A 179 3.17 10.98 -5.42
C ASP A 179 3.94 12.05 -6.20
N CYS A 180 4.78 11.59 -7.13
CA CYS A 180 5.34 12.47 -8.11
C CYS A 180 4.22 13.00 -9.02
N ARG A 181 4.19 14.32 -9.18
CA ARG A 181 3.27 15.02 -10.07
C ARG A 181 3.87 15.06 -11.46
N GLU A 182 3.03 14.92 -12.48
CA GLU A 182 3.45 15.01 -13.89
C GLU A 182 4.57 14.04 -14.31
N CYS A 183 4.80 12.99 -13.52
CA CYS A 183 5.89 12.03 -13.67
C CYS A 183 5.73 11.04 -14.82
N PHE A 184 4.62 11.06 -15.54
CA PHE A 184 4.35 10.15 -16.65
C PHE A 184 3.94 10.97 -17.87
N ALA A 185 4.94 11.56 -18.54
CA ALA A 185 4.75 12.46 -19.67
C ALA A 185 3.69 13.56 -19.40
N GLY A 186 3.83 14.29 -18.29
CA GLY A 186 2.89 15.34 -17.90
C GLY A 186 1.68 14.86 -17.10
N LYS A 187 1.60 13.56 -16.76
CA LYS A 187 0.51 12.97 -15.95
C LYS A 187 1.01 12.52 -14.58
N ASP A 188 0.16 12.62 -13.56
CA ASP A 188 0.50 12.21 -12.18
C ASP A 188 0.59 10.70 -11.99
N ALA A 189 -0.11 9.94 -12.83
CA ALA A 189 -0.06 8.49 -12.86
C ALA A 189 -0.24 8.02 -14.31
N LEU A 190 0.37 6.89 -14.62
CA LEU A 190 0.10 6.19 -15.87
C LEU A 190 -1.09 5.27 -15.66
N VAL A 191 -2.16 5.49 -16.40
CA VAL A 191 -3.33 4.60 -16.41
C VAL A 191 -3.34 3.85 -17.72
N PHE A 192 -3.31 2.53 -17.63
CA PHE A 192 -3.34 1.60 -18.74
C PHE A 192 -4.64 0.80 -18.69
N ILE A 193 -5.56 1.10 -19.61
CA ILE A 193 -6.87 0.46 -19.71
C ILE A 193 -6.83 -0.59 -20.82
N LYS A 194 -7.41 -1.77 -20.58
CA LYS A 194 -7.51 -2.84 -21.57
C LYS A 194 -8.81 -3.64 -21.41
N PRO A 195 -9.25 -4.38 -22.46
CA PRO A 195 -10.26 -5.40 -22.30
C PRO A 195 -9.80 -6.51 -21.33
N ARG A 196 -10.72 -7.06 -20.54
CA ARG A 196 -10.44 -8.20 -19.62
C ARG A 196 -9.87 -9.43 -20.31
N ALA A 197 -10.28 -9.70 -21.55
CA ALA A 197 -9.81 -10.86 -22.30
C ALA A 197 -8.31 -10.81 -22.62
N VAL A 198 -7.71 -9.62 -22.62
CA VAL A 198 -6.29 -9.45 -22.94
C VAL A 198 -5.45 -9.56 -21.67
N ARG A 199 -4.35 -10.33 -21.71
CA ARG A 199 -3.51 -10.60 -20.53
C ARG A 199 -2.29 -9.70 -20.37
N SER A 200 -2.15 -8.67 -21.21
CA SER A 200 -1.03 -7.73 -21.13
C SER A 200 -1.09 -6.93 -19.83
N VAL A 201 0.08 -6.64 -19.29
CA VAL A 201 0.30 -5.79 -18.12
C VAL A 201 1.48 -4.86 -18.42
N PRO A 202 1.50 -3.63 -17.89
CA PRO A 202 2.67 -2.78 -18.01
C PRO A 202 3.88 -3.44 -17.35
N GLY A 203 4.97 -3.54 -18.09
CA GLY A 203 6.26 -4.03 -17.59
C GLY A 203 7.13 -2.88 -17.14
N TYR A 204 7.92 -3.09 -16.08
CA TYR A 204 9.02 -2.20 -15.69
C TYR A 204 10.32 -3.00 -15.67
N ASP A 205 11.32 -2.51 -16.39
CA ASP A 205 12.68 -3.02 -16.36
C ASP A 205 13.53 -2.14 -15.41
N PRO A 206 14.02 -2.66 -14.27
CA PRO A 206 14.82 -1.90 -13.33
C PRO A 206 16.24 -1.61 -13.82
N GLU A 207 16.79 -2.39 -14.76
CA GLU A 207 18.14 -2.18 -15.27
C GLU A 207 18.17 -0.98 -16.21
N THR A 208 17.22 -0.93 -17.14
CA THR A 208 17.07 0.21 -18.04
C THR A 208 16.21 1.32 -17.47
N GLN A 209 15.49 1.10 -16.36
CA GLN A 209 14.50 1.99 -15.77
C GLN A 209 13.40 2.39 -16.77
N THR A 210 12.92 1.42 -17.53
CA THR A 210 11.96 1.61 -18.63
C THR A 210 10.61 0.98 -18.30
N ILE A 211 9.53 1.69 -18.59
CA ILE A 211 8.17 1.15 -18.60
C ILE A 211 7.79 0.82 -20.04
N SER A 212 7.26 -0.38 -20.29
CA SER A 212 6.76 -0.78 -21.60
C SER A 212 5.37 -1.41 -21.52
N TYR A 213 4.47 -1.00 -22.41
CA TYR A 213 3.11 -1.53 -22.48
C TYR A 213 2.52 -1.39 -23.89
N PRO A 214 1.63 -2.29 -24.32
CA PRO A 214 0.98 -2.19 -25.61
C PRO A 214 0.03 -0.98 -25.67
N GLU A 215 -0.05 -0.34 -26.82
CA GLU A 215 -1.03 0.72 -27.07
C GLU A 215 -2.40 0.12 -27.42
N TYR A 216 -3.46 0.68 -26.83
CA TYR A 216 -4.84 0.36 -27.18
C TYR A 216 -5.54 1.61 -27.70
N GLY A 217 -6.23 1.45 -28.83
CA GLY A 217 -7.12 2.45 -29.39
C GLY A 217 -8.57 2.02 -29.24
N LYS A 218 -9.49 2.96 -29.05
CA LYS A 218 -10.91 2.66 -29.12
C LYS A 218 -11.29 2.36 -30.56
N ASN A 219 -11.82 1.18 -30.82
CA ASN A 219 -12.37 0.80 -32.11
C ASN A 219 -13.76 1.47 -32.24
N GLU A 220 -13.93 2.33 -33.25
CA GLU A 220 -15.16 3.12 -33.43
C GLU A 220 -16.38 2.27 -33.79
N GLU A 221 -16.18 1.15 -34.49
CA GLU A 221 -17.28 0.26 -34.92
C GLU A 221 -17.87 -0.53 -33.75
N THR A 222 -17.02 -1.00 -32.85
CA THR A 222 -17.41 -1.88 -31.74
C THR A 222 -17.54 -1.14 -30.41
N GLY A 223 -16.95 0.05 -30.31
CA GLY A 223 -16.86 0.83 -29.07
C GLY A 223 -15.84 0.31 -28.05
N PHE A 224 -15.20 -0.84 -28.30
CA PHE A 224 -14.23 -1.46 -27.40
C PHE A 224 -12.79 -1.06 -27.71
N TYR A 225 -11.90 -1.16 -26.72
CA TYR A 225 -10.46 -0.99 -26.93
C TYR A 225 -9.85 -2.21 -27.63
N ALA A 226 -9.01 -1.97 -28.64
CA ALA A 226 -8.27 -3.00 -29.37
C ALA A 226 -6.78 -2.62 -29.45
N PRO A 227 -5.87 -3.61 -29.44
CA PRO A 227 -4.44 -3.33 -29.55
C PRO A 227 -4.13 -2.72 -30.92
N THR A 228 -3.30 -1.67 -30.95
CA THR A 228 -2.89 -1.02 -32.21
C THR A 228 -1.70 -1.72 -32.87
N GLY A 229 -1.08 -2.68 -32.18
CA GLY A 229 0.17 -3.32 -32.56
C GLY A 229 1.42 -2.53 -32.14
N LYS A 230 1.26 -1.30 -31.65
CA LYS A 230 2.38 -0.49 -31.14
C LYS A 230 2.67 -0.79 -29.67
N THR A 231 3.92 -0.58 -29.29
CA THR A 231 4.36 -0.59 -27.88
C THR A 231 4.77 0.83 -27.50
N ILE A 232 4.25 1.30 -26.37
CA ILE A 232 4.68 2.56 -25.76
C ILE A 232 5.80 2.24 -24.78
N THR A 233 6.85 3.04 -24.84
CA THR A 233 8.04 2.92 -23.99
C THR A 233 8.31 4.26 -23.32
N LEU A 234 8.35 4.26 -21.98
CA LEU A 234 8.74 5.43 -21.20
C LEU A 234 10.04 5.16 -20.45
N GLN A 235 11.00 6.06 -20.59
CA GLN A 235 12.30 5.99 -19.93
C GLN A 235 12.30 6.90 -18.70
N TYR A 236 12.79 6.40 -17.57
CA TYR A 236 13.03 7.26 -16.42
C TYR A 236 14.20 8.22 -16.69
N ASP A 237 13.93 9.51 -16.58
CA ASP A 237 14.92 10.58 -16.60
C ASP A 237 15.24 11.00 -15.16
N LYS A 238 16.50 10.80 -14.77
CA LYS A 238 16.99 11.10 -13.42
C LYS A 238 17.02 12.60 -13.13
N ASN A 239 17.14 13.46 -14.15
CA ASN A 239 17.22 14.90 -13.96
C ASN A 239 15.86 15.48 -13.56
N THR A 240 14.80 15.00 -14.19
CA THR A 240 13.43 15.42 -13.92
C THR A 240 12.69 14.50 -12.95
N SER A 241 13.29 13.35 -12.60
CA SER A 241 12.66 12.29 -11.82
C SER A 241 11.36 11.74 -12.44
N ALA A 242 11.20 11.87 -13.76
CA ALA A 242 9.98 11.54 -14.49
C ALA A 242 10.22 10.48 -15.57
N PHE A 243 9.15 9.77 -15.94
CA PHE A 243 9.11 8.88 -17.10
C PHE A 243 8.70 9.67 -18.35
N ILE A 244 9.61 9.76 -19.31
CA ILE A 244 9.42 10.48 -20.57
C ILE A 244 9.26 9.49 -21.72
N ALA A 245 8.45 9.86 -22.71
CA ALA A 245 8.34 9.05 -23.92
C ALA A 245 9.71 8.95 -24.61
N LYS A 246 10.08 7.73 -24.99
CA LYS A 246 11.23 7.54 -25.88
C LYS A 246 10.71 7.70 -27.31
N ASP A 247 11.24 8.68 -28.03
CA ASP A 247 11.00 8.75 -29.47
C ASP A 247 11.54 7.45 -30.07
N ASN A 248 10.65 6.70 -30.72
CA ASN A 248 10.99 5.47 -31.45
C ASN A 248 11.60 5.81 -32.81
#